data_AF-A0A369T7G0-F1
#
_entry.id   AF-A0A369T7G0-F1
#
_cell.length_a   1.000
_cell.length_b   1.000
_cell.length_c   1.000
_cell.angle_alpha   90.00
_cell.angle_beta   90.00
_cell.angle_gamma   90.00
#
_symmetry.space_group_name_H-M   'P 1'
#
loop_
_entity.id
_entity.type
_entity.pdbx_description
1 polymer ?
#
loop_
_entity_poly.entity_id
_entity_poly.type
_entity_poly.pdbx_seq_one_letter_code
_entity_poly.pdbx_strand_id
1 'polypeptide(L)' 'PLTKMNPKQAEYLGLPAEGPFKPDHYRY' A
#
# COMPACT_ATOMS: atom_id res chain seq x y z
N PRO A 1 13.38 6.79 8.36
CA PRO A 1 13.05 6.68 6.92
C PRO A 1 11.74 5.90 6.77
N LEU A 2 10.90 6.23 5.79
CA LEU A 2 9.66 5.48 5.55
C LEU A 2 10.00 4.09 4.99
N THR A 3 9.36 3.05 5.53
CA THR A 3 9.45 1.70 4.98
C THR A 3 8.69 1.64 3.67
N LYS A 4 9.33 1.10 2.62
CA LYS A 4 8.68 0.87 1.32
C LYS A 4 8.00 -0.51 1.32
N MET A 5 6.82 -0.59 0.71
CA MET A 5 6.14 -1.86 0.49
C MET A 5 6.96 -2.70 -0.49
N ASN A 6 7.22 -3.97 -0.15
CA ASN A 6 7.92 -4.86 -1.08
C ASN A 6 6.94 -5.48 -2.11
N PRO A 7 7.43 -6.00 -3.25
CA PRO A 7 6.57 -6.52 -4.30
C PRO A 7 5.62 -7.64 -3.84
N LYS A 8 6.08 -8.52 -2.94
CA LYS A 8 5.26 -9.62 -2.41
C LYS A 8 4.09 -9.10 -1.57
N GLN A 9 4.31 -8.05 -0.80
CA GLN A 9 3.26 -7.40 -0.01
C GLN A 9 2.27 -6.67 -0.90
N ALA A 10 2.74 -5.98 -1.93
CA ALA A 10 1.92 -5.29 -2.92
C ALA A 10 0.98 -6.27 -3.65
N GLU A 11 1.53 -7.40 -4.13
CA GLU A 11 0.77 -8.48 -4.74
C GLU A 11 -0.24 -9.10 -3.78
N TYR A 12 0.18 -9.40 -2.54
CA TYR A 12 -0.70 -9.97 -1.52
C TYR A 12 -1.88 -9.07 -1.17
N LEU A 13 -1.66 -7.75 -1.13
CA LEU A 13 -2.69 -6.76 -0.81
C LEU A 13 -3.49 -6.29 -2.03
N GLY A 14 -3.04 -6.61 -3.25
CA GLY A 14 -3.63 -6.08 -4.48
C GLY A 14 -3.50 -4.55 -4.60
N LEU A 15 -2.43 -3.96 -4.05
CA LEU A 15 -2.18 -2.52 -4.06
C LEU A 15 -0.88 -2.19 -4.81
N PRO A 16 -0.77 -1.02 -5.45
CA PRO A 16 0.50 -0.56 -6.00
C PRO A 16 1.54 -0.33 -4.88
N ALA A 17 2.81 -0.63 -5.15
CA ALA A 17 3.88 -0.46 -4.15
C ALA A 17 4.13 1.02 -3.80
N GLU A 18 3.77 1.92 -4.71
CA GLU A 18 3.83 3.38 -4.57
C GLU A 18 2.53 3.98 -4.01
N GLY A 19 1.48 3.17 -3.85
CA GLY A 19 0.15 3.57 -3.40
C GLY A 19 -0.79 4.00 -4.54
N PRO A 20 -1.98 4.53 -4.20
CA PRO A 20 -2.45 4.88 -2.85
C PRO A 20 -2.63 3.66 -1.93
N PHE A 21 -2.19 3.77 -0.68
CA PHE A 21 -2.21 2.66 0.28
C PHE A 21 -3.53 2.50 1.04
N LYS A 22 -4.42 3.48 0.93
CA LYS A 22 -5.73 3.53 1.59
C LYS A 22 -6.75 4.19 0.66
N PRO A 23 -8.00 3.74 0.67
CA PRO A 23 -9.07 4.35 -0.12
C PRO A 23 -9.51 5.70 0.46
N ASP A 24 -10.18 6.52 -0.34
CA ASP A 24 -10.54 7.90 -0.01
C ASP A 24 -11.42 8.04 1.25
N HIS A 25 -12.22 7.02 1.57
CA HIS A 25 -13.09 7.01 2.75
C HIS A 25 -12.46 6.37 3.99
N TYR A 26 -11.15 6.11 3.98
CA TYR A 26 -10.45 5.52 5.11
C TYR A 26 -10.39 6.50 6.29
N ARG A 27 -10.84 6.05 7.47
CA ARG A 27 -10.94 6.89 8.68
C ARG A 27 -9.67 6.94 9.53
N TYR A 28 -8.59 6.33 9.04
CA TYR A 28 -7.36 5.97 9.77
C TYR A 28 -7.53 4.74 10.65
#